data_AF-A0A940Z7W4-F1
#
_entry.id   AF-A0A940Z7W4-F1
#
_cell.length_a   1.000
_cell.length_b   1.000
_cell.length_c   1.000
_cell.angle_alpha   90.00
_cell.angle_beta   90.00
_cell.angle_gamma   90.00
#
_symmetry.space_group_name_H-M   'P 1'
#
loop_
_entity.id
_entity.type
_entity.pdbx_description
1 polymer ?
#
loop_
_entity_poly.entity_id
_entity_poly.type
_entity_poly.pdbx_seq_one_letter_code
_entity_poly.pdbx_strand_id
1 'polypeptide(L)'
;MTTITLRQYYREIESLIHNGQAASAEAHCRYILGVHPKAVAVHRLLGNTLIEKMDYSSGDEAYLQVLASIPDDIIAHIGLSVIREANGNLEAAGWHMQHAVEIQPANEILQADLRRLLSQGEGIVPPKIPLTRGSLARMYLLGGLYHQAIAELDAALADEPERIDLQCLLVQVYRQAGMIEQAAEKAESVLEKLPDCLEGNLVMYLAAIKGDSSADLNLYRLRLAALDPYSVHVSPENPNPAQVPDHKVEIETLQWQAAEN
;
A
#
# COMPACT_ATOMS: atom_id res chain seq x y z
N MET A 1 -8.50 9.57 30.68
CA MET A 1 -8.20 9.30 29.27
C MET A 1 -7.36 8.04 29.25
N THR A 2 -7.77 7.02 28.50
CA THR A 2 -7.06 5.74 28.43
C THR A 2 -6.16 5.79 27.20
N THR A 3 -4.88 5.45 27.34
CA THR A 3 -3.95 5.34 26.20
C THR A 3 -3.87 3.89 25.74
N ILE A 4 -3.63 3.71 24.44
CA ILE A 4 -3.43 2.39 23.82
C ILE A 4 -2.28 2.49 22.82
N THR A 5 -1.60 1.37 22.56
CA THR A 5 -0.61 1.34 21.48
C THR A 5 -1.32 1.42 20.13
N LEU A 6 -0.72 2.11 19.17
CA LEU A 6 -1.35 2.37 17.88
C LEU A 6 -1.68 1.07 17.12
N ARG A 7 -0.77 0.07 17.17
CA ARG A 7 -1.02 -1.26 16.59
C ARG A 7 -2.12 -2.04 17.30
N GLN A 8 -2.23 -1.94 18.62
CA GLN A 8 -3.34 -2.57 19.32
C GLN A 8 -4.66 -1.89 18.91
N TYR A 9 -4.65 -0.56 18.72
CA TYR A 9 -5.82 0.16 18.22
C TYR A 9 -6.24 -0.32 16.82
N TYR A 10 -5.26 -0.56 15.93
CA TYR A 10 -5.54 -1.13 14.61
C TYR A 10 -6.26 -2.48 14.71
N ARG A 11 -5.78 -3.39 15.58
CA ARG A 11 -6.42 -4.71 15.80
C ARG A 11 -7.84 -4.58 16.36
N GLU A 12 -8.09 -3.60 17.22
CA GLU A 12 -9.43 -3.33 17.74
C GLU A 12 -10.36 -2.86 16.62
N ILE A 13 -9.90 -1.95 15.75
CA ILE A 13 -10.65 -1.50 14.57
C ILE A 13 -10.93 -2.68 13.63
N GLU A 14 -9.93 -3.53 13.35
CA GLU A 14 -10.13 -4.76 12.57
C GLU A 14 -11.22 -5.64 13.20
N SER A 15 -11.20 -5.81 14.51
CA SER A 15 -12.23 -6.59 15.21
C SER A 15 -13.62 -5.95 15.08
N LEU A 16 -13.74 -4.63 15.16
CA LEU A 16 -15.01 -3.92 14.93
C LEU A 16 -15.54 -4.14 13.51
N ILE A 17 -14.67 -4.10 12.50
CA ILE A 17 -15.02 -4.38 11.10
C ILE A 17 -15.56 -5.82 10.97
N HIS A 18 -14.83 -6.82 11.48
CA HIS A 18 -15.26 -8.22 11.42
C HIS A 18 -16.59 -8.48 12.15
N ASN A 19 -16.89 -7.71 13.19
CA ASN A 19 -18.15 -7.79 13.94
C ASN A 19 -19.29 -6.96 13.33
N GLY A 20 -19.09 -6.37 12.14
CA GLY A 20 -20.10 -5.54 11.46
C GLY A 20 -20.36 -4.18 12.12
N GLN A 21 -19.50 -3.76 13.06
CA GLN A 21 -19.63 -2.49 13.79
C GLN A 21 -18.98 -1.33 13.02
N ALA A 22 -19.29 -1.22 11.73
CA ALA A 22 -18.56 -0.36 10.80
C ALA A 22 -18.68 1.14 11.14
N ALA A 23 -19.79 1.60 11.71
CA ALA A 23 -19.93 2.99 12.15
C ALA A 23 -18.96 3.36 13.30
N SER A 24 -18.73 2.43 14.22
CA SER A 24 -17.74 2.61 15.31
C SER A 24 -16.32 2.57 14.75
N ALA A 25 -16.02 1.59 13.89
CA ALA A 25 -14.72 1.48 13.22
C ALA A 25 -14.36 2.76 12.45
N GLU A 26 -15.31 3.35 11.70
CA GLU A 26 -15.09 4.57 10.94
C GLU A 26 -14.76 5.76 11.86
N ALA A 27 -15.48 5.89 12.98
CA ALA A 27 -15.22 6.93 13.95
C ALA A 27 -13.82 6.82 14.56
N HIS A 28 -13.39 5.60 14.88
CA HIS A 28 -12.03 5.33 15.36
C HIS A 28 -10.96 5.61 14.30
N CYS A 29 -11.15 5.17 13.05
CA CYS A 29 -10.25 5.48 11.94
C CYS A 29 -10.10 7.00 11.76
N ARG A 30 -11.21 7.75 11.70
CA ARG A 30 -11.18 9.22 11.56
C ARG A 30 -10.51 9.91 12.74
N TYR A 31 -10.71 9.41 13.95
CA TYR A 31 -10.02 9.93 15.12
C TYR A 31 -8.49 9.78 15.00
N ILE A 32 -8.00 8.59 14.62
CA ILE A 32 -6.56 8.38 14.42
C ILE A 32 -6.04 9.26 13.28
N LEU A 33 -6.78 9.39 12.18
CA LEU A 33 -6.41 10.28 11.08
C LEU A 33 -6.40 11.77 11.47
N GLY A 34 -7.15 12.17 12.50
CA GLY A 34 -7.06 13.52 13.07
C GLY A 34 -5.70 13.82 13.70
N VAL A 35 -5.00 12.78 14.19
CA VAL A 35 -3.66 12.88 14.81
C VAL A 35 -2.56 12.51 13.82
N HIS A 36 -2.79 11.50 12.99
CA HIS A 36 -1.86 10.99 11.97
C HIS A 36 -2.53 10.96 10.58
N PRO A 37 -2.65 12.11 9.90
CA PRO A 37 -3.47 12.24 8.68
C PRO A 37 -3.01 11.38 7.49
N LYS A 38 -1.75 10.98 7.47
CA LYS A 38 -1.14 10.21 6.38
C LYS A 38 -0.86 8.75 6.74
N ALA A 39 -1.32 8.27 7.91
CA ALA A 39 -1.05 6.91 8.35
C ALA A 39 -1.67 5.89 7.37
N VAL A 40 -0.83 5.24 6.57
CA VAL A 40 -1.26 4.39 5.44
C VAL A 40 -2.10 3.21 5.92
N ALA A 41 -1.71 2.60 7.04
CA ALA A 41 -2.46 1.51 7.65
C ALA A 41 -3.90 1.92 8.02
N VAL A 42 -4.10 3.17 8.45
CA VAL A 42 -5.43 3.67 8.87
C VAL A 42 -6.30 3.98 7.66
N HIS A 43 -5.74 4.53 6.59
CA HIS A 43 -6.46 4.67 5.31
C HIS A 43 -6.92 3.31 4.77
N ARG A 44 -6.10 2.27 4.90
CA ARG A 44 -6.50 0.90 4.54
C ARG A 44 -7.65 0.37 5.40
N LEU A 45 -7.59 0.56 6.73
CA LEU A 45 -8.67 0.17 7.64
C LEU A 45 -9.96 0.95 7.36
N LEU A 46 -9.85 2.24 7.06
CA LEU A 46 -10.96 3.10 6.67
C LEU A 46 -11.60 2.61 5.37
N GLY A 47 -10.79 2.31 4.34
CA GLY A 47 -11.28 1.71 3.09
C GLY A 47 -12.08 0.44 3.35
N ASN A 48 -11.52 -0.51 4.11
CA ASN A 48 -12.22 -1.76 4.46
C ASN A 48 -13.53 -1.49 5.21
N THR A 49 -13.52 -0.54 6.14
CA THR A 49 -14.72 -0.14 6.90
C THR A 49 -15.81 0.42 5.99
N LEU A 50 -15.44 1.22 4.99
CA LEU A 50 -16.37 1.89 4.09
C LEU A 50 -16.98 0.92 3.07
N ILE A 51 -16.24 -0.12 2.65
CA ILE A 51 -16.79 -1.24 1.90
C ILE A 51 -17.92 -1.93 2.67
N GLU A 52 -17.69 -2.25 3.96
CA GLU A 52 -18.72 -2.88 4.81
C GLU A 52 -19.96 -2.00 4.99
N LYS A 53 -19.78 -0.67 4.96
CA LYS A 53 -20.89 0.29 4.97
C LYS A 53 -21.58 0.50 3.61
N MET A 54 -21.05 -0.10 2.54
CA MET A 54 -21.42 0.19 1.16
C MET A 54 -21.25 1.67 0.77
N ASP A 55 -20.42 2.43 1.51
CA ASP A 55 -20.04 3.79 1.15
C ASP A 55 -18.83 3.76 0.19
N TYR A 56 -19.11 3.32 -1.03
CA TYR A 56 -18.09 3.10 -2.04
C TYR A 56 -17.37 4.38 -2.48
N SER A 57 -18.03 5.54 -2.41
CA SER A 57 -17.41 6.82 -2.79
C SER A 57 -16.29 7.18 -1.81
N SER A 58 -16.58 7.17 -0.51
CA SER A 58 -15.56 7.45 0.51
C SER A 58 -14.50 6.34 0.56
N GLY A 59 -14.90 5.08 0.33
CA GLY A 59 -13.98 3.94 0.28
C GLY A 59 -12.95 4.06 -0.83
N ASP A 60 -13.37 4.59 -1.99
CA ASP A 60 -12.50 4.86 -3.14
C ASP A 60 -11.37 5.82 -2.76
N GLU A 61 -11.74 6.95 -2.16
CA GLU A 61 -10.79 7.97 -1.71
C GLU A 61 -9.77 7.39 -0.72
N ALA A 62 -10.24 6.60 0.25
CA ALA A 62 -9.37 5.97 1.25
C ALA A 62 -8.36 5.01 0.62
N TYR A 63 -8.78 4.14 -0.31
CA TYR A 63 -7.85 3.25 -1.00
C TYR A 63 -6.93 3.98 -1.98
N LEU A 64 -7.37 5.07 -2.61
CA LEU A 64 -6.49 5.91 -3.43
C LEU A 64 -5.40 6.58 -2.58
N GLN A 65 -5.68 6.97 -1.33
CA GLN A 65 -4.63 7.44 -0.41
C GLN A 65 -3.60 6.33 -0.10
N VAL A 66 -4.06 5.08 0.02
CA VAL A 66 -3.15 3.93 0.18
C VAL A 66 -2.28 3.78 -1.07
N LEU A 67 -2.87 3.75 -2.27
CA LEU A 67 -2.11 3.59 -3.53
C LEU A 67 -1.19 4.78 -3.85
N ALA A 68 -1.50 5.98 -3.35
CA ALA A 68 -0.59 7.12 -3.43
C ALA A 68 0.69 6.93 -2.60
N SER A 69 0.64 6.06 -1.59
CA SER A 69 1.77 5.77 -0.69
C SER A 69 2.44 4.43 -1.00
N ILE A 70 1.64 3.42 -1.37
CA ILE A 70 2.07 2.05 -1.69
C ILE A 70 1.33 1.66 -2.98
N PRO A 71 1.89 1.98 -4.16
CA PRO A 71 1.22 1.76 -5.45
C PRO A 71 0.87 0.30 -5.75
N ASP A 72 1.50 -0.65 -5.08
CA ASP A 72 1.26 -2.07 -5.21
C ASP A 72 0.60 -2.69 -3.96
N ASP A 73 -0.18 -1.90 -3.22
CA ASP A 73 -0.95 -2.40 -2.09
C ASP A 73 -2.07 -3.33 -2.57
N ILE A 74 -1.89 -4.63 -2.32
CA ILE A 74 -2.84 -5.65 -2.76
C ILE A 74 -4.24 -5.45 -2.17
N ILE A 75 -4.35 -5.00 -0.93
CA ILE A 75 -5.64 -4.81 -0.26
C ILE A 75 -6.39 -3.65 -0.90
N ALA A 76 -5.72 -2.54 -1.19
CA ALA A 76 -6.31 -1.41 -1.90
C ALA A 76 -6.73 -1.78 -3.34
N HIS A 77 -5.93 -2.55 -4.07
CA HIS A 77 -6.34 -3.05 -5.39
C HIS A 77 -7.57 -3.95 -5.31
N ILE A 78 -7.64 -4.88 -4.35
CA ILE A 78 -8.84 -5.72 -4.17
C ILE A 78 -10.05 -4.85 -3.81
N GLY A 79 -9.91 -3.93 -2.86
CA GLY A 79 -10.99 -3.04 -2.43
C GLY A 79 -11.53 -2.15 -3.56
N LEU A 80 -10.65 -1.55 -4.36
CA LEU A 80 -11.03 -0.76 -5.53
C LEU A 80 -11.67 -1.64 -6.62
N SER A 81 -11.21 -2.87 -6.81
CA SER A 81 -11.86 -3.82 -7.73
C SER A 81 -13.32 -4.07 -7.32
N VAL A 82 -13.56 -4.35 -6.04
CA VAL A 82 -14.90 -4.55 -5.48
C VAL A 82 -15.78 -3.29 -5.65
N ILE A 83 -15.25 -2.11 -5.38
CA ILE A 83 -15.97 -0.83 -5.58
C ILE A 83 -16.36 -0.63 -7.04
N ARG A 84 -15.42 -0.85 -7.97
CA ARG A 84 -15.66 -0.63 -9.40
C ARG A 84 -16.67 -1.63 -9.93
N GLU A 85 -16.63 -2.88 -9.47
CA GLU A 85 -17.63 -3.89 -9.80
C GLU A 85 -19.03 -3.49 -9.29
N ALA A 86 -19.13 -3.07 -8.03
CA ALA A 86 -20.41 -2.63 -7.45
C ALA A 86 -21.01 -1.42 -8.20
N ASN A 87 -20.16 -0.57 -8.77
CA ASN A 87 -20.55 0.56 -9.62
C ASN A 87 -20.81 0.16 -11.09
N GLY A 88 -20.73 -1.12 -11.44
CA GLY A 88 -20.96 -1.65 -12.78
C GLY A 88 -19.82 -1.43 -13.77
N ASN A 89 -18.67 -0.92 -13.33
CA ASN A 89 -17.49 -0.71 -14.18
C ASN A 89 -16.57 -1.94 -14.13
N LEU A 90 -16.96 -2.98 -14.87
CA LEU A 90 -16.27 -4.27 -14.91
C LEU A 90 -14.84 -4.17 -15.49
N GLU A 91 -14.61 -3.25 -16.43
CA GLU A 91 -13.28 -3.02 -17.00
C GLU A 91 -12.31 -2.51 -15.93
N ALA A 92 -12.69 -1.47 -15.19
CA ALA A 92 -11.86 -0.94 -14.10
C ALA A 92 -11.72 -1.94 -12.94
N ALA A 93 -12.77 -2.71 -12.65
CA ALA A 93 -12.71 -3.78 -11.65
C ALA A 93 -11.67 -4.85 -12.05
N GLY A 94 -11.70 -5.29 -13.31
CA GLY A 94 -10.74 -6.22 -13.88
C GLY A 94 -9.31 -5.68 -13.83
N TRP A 95 -9.12 -4.39 -14.15
CA TRP A 95 -7.82 -3.72 -14.10
C TRP A 95 -7.19 -3.77 -12.70
N HIS A 96 -7.95 -3.42 -11.66
CA HIS A 96 -7.45 -3.48 -10.28
C HIS A 96 -7.23 -4.92 -9.80
N MET A 97 -8.11 -5.86 -10.15
CA MET A 97 -7.93 -7.27 -9.81
C MET A 97 -6.70 -7.88 -10.50
N GLN A 98 -6.41 -7.46 -11.74
CA GLN A 98 -5.20 -7.88 -12.44
C GLN A 98 -3.94 -7.47 -11.70
N HIS A 99 -3.89 -6.27 -11.11
CA HIS A 99 -2.77 -5.84 -10.28
C HIS A 99 -2.66 -6.68 -9.00
N ALA A 100 -3.79 -7.02 -8.36
CA ALA A 100 -3.78 -7.90 -7.20
C ALA A 100 -3.25 -9.31 -7.54
N VAL A 101 -3.67 -9.89 -8.66
CA VAL A 101 -3.14 -11.16 -9.20
C VAL A 101 -1.66 -11.01 -9.55
N GLU A 102 -1.24 -9.88 -10.12
CA GLU A 102 0.16 -9.65 -10.46
C GLU A 102 1.07 -9.68 -9.21
N ILE A 103 0.59 -9.15 -8.09
CA ILE A 103 1.28 -9.15 -6.79
C ILE A 103 1.31 -10.55 -6.15
N GLN A 104 0.19 -11.29 -6.23
CA GLN A 104 0.08 -12.66 -5.71
C GLN A 104 -0.38 -13.65 -6.79
N PRO A 105 0.50 -13.99 -7.75
CA PRO A 105 0.11 -14.80 -8.90
C PRO A 105 -0.21 -16.25 -8.54
N ALA A 106 0.14 -16.72 -7.35
CA ALA A 106 -0.20 -18.07 -6.87
C ALA A 106 -1.54 -18.13 -6.11
N ASN A 107 -2.20 -16.99 -5.88
CA ASN A 107 -3.46 -16.96 -5.14
C ASN A 107 -4.64 -17.35 -6.06
N GLU A 108 -5.15 -18.58 -5.87
CA GLU A 108 -6.23 -19.13 -6.69
C GLU A 108 -7.55 -18.35 -6.57
N ILE A 109 -7.80 -17.71 -5.43
CA ILE A 109 -8.99 -16.88 -5.20
C ILE A 109 -8.93 -15.66 -6.12
N LEU A 110 -7.80 -14.93 -6.11
CA LEU A 110 -7.63 -13.76 -6.98
C LEU A 110 -7.68 -14.13 -8.47
N GLN A 111 -7.10 -15.27 -8.86
CA GLN A 111 -7.23 -15.76 -10.23
C GLN A 111 -8.67 -16.12 -10.61
N ALA A 112 -9.44 -16.69 -9.68
CA ALA A 112 -10.85 -16.99 -9.90
C ALA A 112 -11.69 -15.71 -10.04
N ASP A 113 -11.46 -14.72 -9.17
CA ASP A 113 -12.15 -13.44 -9.21
C ASP A 113 -11.82 -12.65 -10.49
N LEU A 114 -10.55 -12.62 -10.92
CA LEU A 114 -10.19 -11.99 -12.18
C LEU A 114 -10.89 -12.68 -13.37
N ARG A 115 -10.89 -14.02 -13.42
CA ARG A 115 -11.60 -14.76 -14.48
C ARG A 115 -13.10 -14.48 -14.47
N ARG A 116 -13.71 -14.38 -13.28
CA ARG A 116 -15.12 -14.03 -13.13
C ARG A 116 -15.41 -12.64 -13.68
N LEU A 117 -14.62 -11.63 -13.31
CA LEU A 117 -14.76 -10.27 -13.84
C LEU A 117 -14.59 -10.22 -15.36
N LEU A 118 -13.57 -10.90 -15.90
CA LEU A 118 -13.34 -10.99 -17.35
C LEU A 118 -14.45 -11.72 -18.11
N SER A 119 -15.15 -12.66 -17.45
CA SER A 119 -16.29 -13.37 -18.06
C SER A 119 -17.57 -12.55 -18.13
N GLN A 120 -17.68 -11.54 -17.26
CA GLN A 120 -18.81 -10.62 -17.21
C GLN A 120 -18.61 -9.44 -18.17
N GLY A 121 -17.36 -9.00 -18.36
CA GLY A 121 -16.99 -8.18 -19.53
C GLY A 121 -17.05 -9.05 -20.78
N GLU A 122 -17.35 -8.49 -21.95
CA GLU A 122 -17.52 -9.23 -23.22
C GLU A 122 -16.21 -9.87 -23.77
N GLY A 123 -15.23 -10.14 -22.90
CA GLY A 123 -13.89 -10.61 -23.24
C GLY A 123 -13.75 -12.13 -23.29
N ILE A 124 -12.69 -12.57 -23.96
CA ILE A 124 -12.27 -13.98 -23.98
C ILE A 124 -11.66 -14.31 -22.62
N VAL A 125 -12.30 -15.18 -21.86
CA VAL A 125 -11.78 -15.65 -20.57
C VAL A 125 -10.67 -16.67 -20.83
N PRO A 126 -9.42 -16.39 -20.47
CA PRO A 126 -8.36 -17.37 -20.62
C PRO A 126 -8.56 -18.50 -19.57
N PRO A 127 -8.27 -19.76 -19.91
CA PRO A 127 -8.42 -20.89 -18.97
C PRO A 127 -7.52 -20.72 -17.74
N LYS A 128 -6.37 -20.06 -17.92
CA LYS A 128 -5.41 -19.69 -16.88
C LYS A 128 -4.92 -18.27 -17.12
N ILE A 129 -4.81 -17.49 -16.05
CA ILE A 129 -4.18 -16.16 -16.11
C ILE A 129 -2.66 -16.35 -16.30
N PRO A 130 -2.06 -15.83 -17.39
CA PRO A 130 -0.62 -15.93 -17.59
C PRO A 130 0.13 -15.05 -16.56
N LEU A 131 1.35 -15.46 -16.23
CA LEU A 131 2.24 -14.62 -15.44
C LEU A 131 2.64 -13.41 -16.27
N THR A 132 2.48 -12.21 -15.70
CA THR A 132 2.98 -10.98 -16.30
C THR A 132 4.46 -10.81 -15.98
N ARG A 133 5.13 -9.88 -16.69
CA ARG A 133 6.50 -9.49 -16.36
C ARG A 133 6.62 -8.93 -14.94
N GLY A 134 5.62 -8.17 -14.49
CA GLY A 134 5.54 -7.67 -13.11
C GLY A 134 5.49 -8.82 -12.09
N SER A 135 4.71 -9.87 -12.33
CA SER A 135 4.70 -11.07 -11.49
C SER A 135 6.06 -11.76 -11.46
N LEU A 136 6.69 -11.95 -12.62
CA LEU A 136 8.02 -12.58 -12.71
C LEU A 136 9.06 -11.75 -11.96
N ALA A 137 9.05 -10.43 -12.11
CA ALA A 137 9.94 -9.53 -11.39
C ALA A 137 9.80 -9.66 -9.86
N ARG A 138 8.56 -9.73 -9.35
CA ARG A 138 8.29 -9.98 -7.92
C ARG A 138 8.79 -11.34 -7.46
N MET A 139 8.60 -12.39 -8.27
CA MET A 139 9.13 -13.71 -7.97
C MET A 139 10.67 -13.74 -7.94
N TYR A 140 11.32 -13.06 -8.88
CA TYR A 140 12.77 -12.91 -8.91
C TYR A 140 13.28 -12.09 -7.72
N LEU A 141 12.60 -11.01 -7.35
CA LEU A 141 12.90 -10.22 -6.16
C LEU A 141 12.86 -11.08 -4.89
N LEU A 142 11.80 -11.87 -4.69
CA LEU A 142 11.69 -12.80 -3.57
C LEU A 142 12.81 -13.87 -3.56
N GLY A 143 13.26 -14.28 -4.74
CA GLY A 143 14.38 -15.21 -4.91
C GLY A 143 15.77 -14.58 -4.79
N GLY A 144 15.88 -13.26 -4.56
CA GLY A 144 17.16 -12.54 -4.57
C GLY A 144 17.83 -12.42 -5.95
N LEU A 145 17.10 -12.74 -7.01
CA LEU A 145 17.55 -12.73 -8.40
C LEU A 145 17.37 -11.31 -9.00
N TYR A 146 18.07 -10.34 -8.43
CA TYR A 146 17.82 -8.92 -8.72
C TYR A 146 18.08 -8.53 -10.18
N HIS A 147 19.10 -9.11 -10.83
CA HIS A 147 19.37 -8.81 -12.24
C HIS A 147 18.25 -9.27 -13.17
N GLN A 148 17.67 -10.45 -12.92
CA GLN A 148 16.52 -10.94 -13.66
C GLN A 148 15.27 -10.09 -13.37
N ALA A 149 15.06 -9.69 -12.12
CA ALA A 149 13.96 -8.80 -11.76
C ALA A 149 14.06 -7.45 -12.48
N ILE A 150 15.25 -6.83 -12.51
CA ILE A 150 15.50 -5.58 -13.26
C ILE A 150 15.22 -5.77 -14.75
N ALA A 151 15.72 -6.85 -15.36
CA ALA A 151 15.51 -7.10 -16.79
C ALA A 151 14.01 -7.25 -17.16
N GLU A 152 13.21 -7.94 -16.32
CA GLU A 152 11.77 -8.04 -16.53
C GLU A 152 11.05 -6.70 -16.36
N LEU A 153 11.47 -5.89 -15.38
CA LEU A 153 10.89 -4.56 -15.14
C LEU A 153 11.25 -3.57 -16.23
N ASP A 154 12.49 -3.55 -16.70
CA ASP A 154 12.93 -2.69 -17.81
C ASP A 154 12.16 -3.05 -19.08
N ALA A 155 11.96 -4.34 -19.36
CA ALA A 155 11.14 -4.79 -20.47
C ALA A 155 9.66 -4.38 -20.31
N ALA A 156 9.09 -4.53 -19.12
CA ALA A 156 7.71 -4.12 -18.84
C ALA A 156 7.52 -2.60 -18.96
N LEU A 157 8.46 -1.81 -18.46
CA LEU A 157 8.42 -0.35 -18.49
C LEU A 157 8.78 0.23 -19.87
N ALA A 158 9.45 -0.54 -20.74
CA ALA A 158 9.60 -0.17 -22.14
C ALA A 158 8.26 -0.22 -22.90
N ASP A 159 7.40 -1.19 -22.56
CA ASP A 159 6.06 -1.34 -23.14
C ASP A 159 5.04 -0.39 -22.46
N GLU A 160 5.08 -0.28 -21.14
CA GLU A 160 4.16 0.51 -20.31
C GLU A 160 4.91 1.50 -19.39
N PRO A 161 5.46 2.61 -19.92
CA PRO A 161 6.30 3.53 -19.15
C PRO A 161 5.56 4.24 -18.01
N GLU A 162 4.24 4.31 -18.06
CA GLU A 162 3.40 4.99 -17.05
C GLU A 162 3.03 4.12 -15.84
N ARG A 163 3.43 2.84 -15.80
CA ARG A 163 3.17 1.94 -14.66
C ARG A 163 4.00 2.32 -13.43
N ILE A 164 3.51 3.30 -12.65
CA ILE A 164 4.18 3.83 -11.46
C ILE A 164 4.43 2.72 -10.42
N ASP A 165 3.54 1.74 -10.32
CA ASP A 165 3.70 0.57 -9.46
C ASP A 165 4.93 -0.28 -9.85
N LEU A 166 5.18 -0.48 -11.15
CA LEU A 166 6.38 -1.15 -11.64
C LEU A 166 7.63 -0.29 -11.49
N GLN A 167 7.52 1.03 -11.63
CA GLN A 167 8.62 1.95 -11.33
C GLN A 167 9.00 1.87 -9.84
N CYS A 168 8.01 1.84 -8.94
CA CYS A 168 8.21 1.68 -7.51
C CYS A 168 8.82 0.31 -7.17
N LEU A 169 8.36 -0.76 -7.83
CA LEU A 169 8.96 -2.09 -7.71
C LEU A 169 10.43 -2.09 -8.17
N LEU A 170 10.77 -1.37 -9.24
CA LEU A 170 12.16 -1.24 -9.70
C LEU A 170 13.04 -0.51 -8.68
N VAL A 171 12.53 0.55 -8.06
CA VAL A 171 13.19 1.23 -6.93
C VAL A 171 13.47 0.24 -5.80
N GLN A 172 12.49 -0.59 -5.43
CA GLN A 172 12.63 -1.62 -4.41
C GLN A 172 13.71 -2.65 -4.77
N VAL A 173 13.71 -3.13 -6.02
CA VAL A 173 14.70 -4.10 -6.51
C VAL A 173 16.11 -3.50 -6.47
N TYR A 174 16.30 -2.26 -6.95
CA TYR A 174 17.60 -1.59 -6.85
C TYR A 174 18.06 -1.42 -5.40
N ARG A 175 17.16 -1.04 -4.48
CA ARG A 175 17.49 -0.93 -3.06
C ARG A 175 17.94 -2.27 -2.49
N GLN A 176 17.21 -3.35 -2.74
CA GLN A 176 17.58 -4.69 -2.23
C GLN A 176 18.88 -5.22 -2.86
N ALA A 177 19.18 -4.82 -4.09
CA ALA A 177 20.45 -5.09 -4.76
C ALA A 177 21.63 -4.23 -4.25
N GLY A 178 21.39 -3.26 -3.35
CA GLY A 178 22.40 -2.31 -2.86
C GLY A 178 22.77 -1.20 -3.85
N MET A 179 22.03 -1.08 -4.95
CA MET A 179 22.19 -0.08 -6.01
C MET A 179 21.50 1.23 -5.62
N ILE A 180 21.93 1.85 -4.51
CA ILE A 180 21.24 2.99 -3.91
C ILE A 180 21.23 4.22 -4.82
N GLU A 181 22.26 4.43 -5.65
CA GLU A 181 22.32 5.56 -6.57
C GLU A 181 21.26 5.43 -7.68
N GLN A 182 21.17 4.25 -8.32
CA GLN A 182 20.15 3.96 -9.32
C GLN A 182 18.74 3.96 -8.70
N ALA A 183 18.60 3.44 -7.49
CA ALA A 183 17.34 3.51 -6.75
C ALA A 183 16.91 4.95 -6.52
N ALA A 184 17.83 5.84 -6.11
CA ALA A 184 17.55 7.24 -5.82
C ALA A 184 17.13 8.01 -7.08
N GLU A 185 17.86 7.85 -8.18
CA GLU A 185 17.51 8.44 -9.48
C GLU A 185 16.08 8.04 -9.90
N LYS A 186 15.76 6.74 -9.80
CA LYS A 186 14.41 6.28 -10.14
C LYS A 186 13.37 6.76 -9.13
N ALA A 187 13.70 6.80 -7.84
CA ALA A 187 12.82 7.27 -6.77
C ALA A 187 12.44 8.75 -6.94
N GLU A 188 13.35 9.61 -7.42
CA GLU A 188 13.04 11.00 -7.74
C GLU A 188 11.88 11.09 -8.74
N SER A 189 11.94 10.34 -9.84
CA SER A 189 10.86 10.30 -10.84
C SER A 189 9.53 9.78 -10.28
N VAL A 190 9.58 8.82 -9.35
CA VAL A 190 8.36 8.31 -8.67
C VAL A 190 7.80 9.36 -7.73
N LEU A 191 8.64 10.05 -6.97
CA LEU A 191 8.24 11.06 -5.98
C LEU A 191 7.73 12.36 -6.62
N GLU A 192 8.08 12.65 -7.87
CA GLU A 192 7.45 13.73 -8.65
C GLU A 192 5.95 13.47 -8.86
N LYS A 193 5.57 12.20 -9.09
CA LYS A 193 4.17 11.81 -9.30
C LYS A 193 3.45 11.48 -7.99
N LEU A 194 4.15 10.77 -7.08
CA LEU A 194 3.64 10.29 -5.80
C LEU A 194 4.57 10.75 -4.65
N PRO A 195 4.42 11.99 -4.16
CA PRO A 195 5.31 12.56 -3.12
C PRO A 195 5.33 11.75 -1.81
N ASP A 196 4.25 11.02 -1.55
CA ASP A 196 4.03 10.19 -0.37
C ASP A 196 4.38 8.71 -0.60
N CYS A 197 4.99 8.35 -1.75
CA CYS A 197 5.43 6.98 -2.00
C CYS A 197 6.45 6.52 -0.95
N LEU A 198 6.11 5.48 -0.21
CA LEU A 198 6.87 4.99 0.94
C LEU A 198 8.26 4.49 0.51
N GLU A 199 8.31 3.65 -0.52
CA GLU A 199 9.56 3.07 -1.01
C GLU A 199 10.49 4.16 -1.58
N GLY A 200 9.93 5.12 -2.32
CA GLY A 200 10.69 6.26 -2.83
C GLY A 200 11.29 7.11 -1.70
N ASN A 201 10.49 7.49 -0.70
CA ASN A 201 10.97 8.26 0.45
C ASN A 201 12.00 7.47 1.29
N LEU A 202 11.87 6.15 1.39
CA LEU A 202 12.82 5.28 2.08
C LEU A 202 14.19 5.29 1.38
N VAL A 203 14.21 5.16 0.06
CA VAL A 203 15.45 5.19 -0.73
C VAL A 203 16.14 6.54 -0.63
N MET A 204 15.38 7.63 -0.75
CA MET A 204 15.94 8.97 -0.63
C MET A 204 16.51 9.24 0.77
N TYR A 205 15.85 8.73 1.82
CA TYR A 205 16.40 8.74 3.18
C TYR A 205 17.75 8.00 3.27
N LEU A 206 17.86 6.80 2.70
CA LEU A 206 19.09 6.02 2.69
C LEU A 206 20.21 6.69 1.86
N ALA A 207 19.87 7.29 0.73
CA ALA A 207 20.80 8.05 -0.10
C ALA A 207 21.33 9.28 0.65
N ALA A 208 20.46 10.01 1.37
CA ALA A 208 20.85 11.17 2.18
C ALA A 208 21.81 10.80 3.32
N ILE A 209 21.63 9.62 3.95
CA ILE A 209 22.60 9.09 4.93
C ILE A 209 23.97 8.88 4.27
N LYS A 210 24.01 8.26 3.09
CA LYS A 210 25.26 7.97 2.37
C LYS A 210 25.97 9.24 1.90
N GLY A 211 25.21 10.26 1.49
CA GLY A 211 25.71 11.54 0.98
C GLY A 211 25.99 12.61 2.05
N ASP A 212 25.75 12.31 3.34
CA ASP A 212 25.91 13.23 4.47
C ASP A 212 25.11 14.55 4.35
N SER A 213 23.93 14.50 3.70
CA SER A 213 23.03 15.65 3.53
C SER A 213 22.02 15.72 4.67
N SER A 214 22.28 16.57 5.68
CA SER A 214 21.41 16.69 6.86
C SER A 214 20.02 17.27 6.57
N ALA A 215 19.88 18.10 5.53
CA ALA A 215 18.60 18.72 5.17
C ALA A 215 17.65 17.69 4.55
N ASP A 216 18.15 16.92 3.57
CA ASP A 216 17.38 15.87 2.89
C ASP A 216 17.05 14.74 3.85
N LEU A 217 17.99 14.38 4.73
CA LEU A 217 17.79 13.37 5.76
C LEU A 217 16.55 13.67 6.63
N ASN A 218 16.45 14.90 7.14
CA ASN A 218 15.34 15.32 7.98
C ASN A 218 14.02 15.38 7.20
N LEU A 219 14.06 15.84 5.94
CA LEU A 219 12.88 15.88 5.07
C LEU A 219 12.27 14.49 4.88
N TYR A 220 13.08 13.53 4.41
CA TYR A 220 12.58 12.18 4.13
C TYR A 220 12.23 11.41 5.41
N ARG A 221 12.92 11.65 6.52
CA ARG A 221 12.54 11.12 7.84
C ARG A 221 11.14 11.59 8.25
N LEU A 222 10.83 12.88 8.09
CA LEU A 222 9.49 13.42 8.43
C LEU A 222 8.40 12.85 7.51
N ARG A 223 8.68 12.68 6.22
CA ARG A 223 7.74 12.04 5.28
C ARG A 223 7.44 10.60 5.67
N LEU A 224 8.47 9.80 5.94
CA LEU A 224 8.31 8.42 6.41
C LEU A 224 7.52 8.34 7.72
N ALA A 225 7.80 9.24 8.67
CA ALA A 225 7.07 9.34 9.93
C ALA A 225 5.59 9.69 9.76
N ALA A 226 5.24 10.49 8.75
CA ALA A 226 3.85 10.83 8.46
C ALA A 226 3.08 9.63 7.92
N LEU A 227 3.74 8.79 7.10
CA LEU A 227 3.15 7.58 6.49
C LEU A 227 3.03 6.41 7.47
N ASP A 228 4.05 6.24 8.31
CA ASP A 228 4.08 5.27 9.40
C ASP A 228 4.72 5.91 10.64
N PRO A 229 3.94 6.22 11.68
CA PRO A 229 4.43 6.82 12.93
C PRO A 229 5.57 6.04 13.61
N TYR A 230 5.65 4.71 13.40
CA TYR A 230 6.73 3.90 13.96
C TYR A 230 8.09 4.20 13.31
N SER A 231 8.13 4.81 12.12
CA SER A 231 9.36 5.13 11.39
C SER A 231 10.31 6.06 12.16
N VAL A 232 9.78 6.91 13.06
CA VAL A 232 10.60 7.82 13.90
C VAL A 232 11.48 7.06 14.89
N HIS A 233 11.09 5.83 15.23
CA HIS A 233 11.70 5.02 16.28
C HIS A 233 12.58 3.89 15.75
N VAL A 234 12.83 3.86 14.44
CA VAL A 234 13.80 2.94 13.82
C VAL A 234 15.19 3.22 14.37
N SER A 235 15.90 2.15 14.73
CA SER A 235 17.23 2.19 15.34
C SER A 235 18.06 0.98 14.90
N PRO A 236 19.37 0.92 15.18
CA PRO A 236 20.16 -0.28 14.89
C PRO A 236 19.61 -1.58 15.51
N GLU A 237 18.94 -1.49 16.66
CA GLU A 237 18.27 -2.61 17.32
C GLU A 237 16.94 -2.99 16.65
N ASN A 238 16.27 -2.02 16.00
CA ASN A 238 15.00 -2.18 15.30
C ASN A 238 15.09 -1.56 13.90
N PRO A 239 15.74 -2.23 12.93
CA PRO A 239 16.13 -1.63 11.65
C PRO A 239 14.98 -1.31 10.69
N ASN A 240 13.73 -1.63 11.03
CA ASN A 240 12.56 -1.22 10.28
C ASN A 240 11.35 -0.98 11.20
N PRO A 241 10.33 -0.24 10.73
CA PRO A 241 9.16 0.10 11.55
C PRO A 241 8.47 -1.12 12.15
N ALA A 242 8.36 -2.23 11.41
CA ALA A 242 7.70 -3.45 11.88
C ALA A 242 8.38 -4.08 13.12
N GLN A 243 9.68 -3.86 13.32
CA GLN A 243 10.43 -4.34 14.48
C GLN A 243 10.40 -3.38 15.67
N VAL A 244 9.94 -2.13 15.48
CA VAL A 244 9.79 -1.18 16.58
C VAL A 244 8.75 -1.70 17.60
N PRO A 245 9.06 -1.69 18.92
CA PRO A 245 8.11 -2.12 19.95
C PRO A 245 6.82 -1.29 19.98
N ASP A 246 5.68 -1.95 20.21
CA ASP A 246 4.35 -1.35 20.14
C ASP A 246 4.19 -0.11 21.06
N HIS A 247 4.79 -0.14 22.26
CA HIS A 247 4.74 0.95 23.27
C HIS A 247 5.45 2.24 22.84
N LYS A 248 6.14 2.27 21.70
CA LYS A 248 6.80 3.48 21.20
C LYS A 248 5.81 4.48 20.61
N VAL A 249 4.65 4.01 20.15
CA VAL A 249 3.61 4.86 19.60
C VAL A 249 2.31 4.55 20.32
N GLU A 250 1.91 5.48 21.19
CA GLU A 250 0.66 5.45 21.94
C GLU A 250 -0.23 6.62 21.55
N ILE A 251 -1.53 6.39 21.58
CA ILE A 251 -2.54 7.39 21.28
C ILE A 251 -3.68 7.25 22.30
N GLU A 252 -4.35 8.37 22.58
CA GLU A 252 -5.56 8.34 23.40
C GLU A 252 -6.67 7.58 22.69
N THR A 253 -7.51 6.84 23.42
CA THR A 253 -8.66 6.15 22.82
C THR A 253 -9.87 7.06 22.77
N LEU A 254 -10.55 7.05 21.62
CA LEU A 254 -11.86 7.68 21.47
C LEU A 254 -12.91 6.93 22.32
N GLN A 255 -13.67 7.65 23.14
CA GLN A 255 -14.89 7.11 23.75
C GLN A 255 -16.06 7.32 22.79
N TRP A 256 -16.38 6.28 22.02
CA TRP A 256 -17.49 6.33 21.07
C TRP A 256 -18.80 5.89 21.72
N GLN A 257 -19.85 6.68 21.53
CA GLN A 257 -21.23 6.33 21.85
C GLN A 257 -22.03 6.41 20.56
N ALA A 258 -22.79 5.36 20.24
CA ALA A 258 -23.70 5.38 19.10
C ALA A 258 -24.71 6.52 19.32
N ALA A 259 -24.93 7.35 18.31
CA ALA A 259 -26.03 8.31 18.36
C ALA A 259 -27.35 7.49 18.40
N GLU A 260 -28.08 7.57 19.52
CA GLU A 260 -29.44 7.07 19.61
C GLU A 260 -30.31 7.87 18.64
N ASN A 261 -30.73 7.25 17.54
CA ASN A 261 -31.78 7.75 16.66
C ASN A 261 -33.06 6.91 16.88
#